data_AF-A0A2P8QPI6-F1
#
_entry.id   AF-A0A2P8QPI6-F1
#
_cell.length_a   1.000
_cell.length_b   1.000
_cell.length_c   1.000
_cell.angle_alpha   90.00
_cell.angle_beta   90.00
_cell.angle_gamma   90.00
#
_symmetry.space_group_name_H-M   'P 1'
#
loop_
_entity.id
_entity.type
_entity.pdbx_description
1 polymer ?
#
loop_
_entity_poly.entity_id
_entity_poly.type
_entity_poly.pdbx_seq_one_letter_code
_entity_poly.pdbx_strand_id
1 'polypeptide(L)'
;MFLCCPLYNTDYGSAYVGNALELLDCLESNSIDLVITSPPFALQREKSYGNVEQEAYVNWLFNFCEKVYRVLAPHGSFVLDLGGAYQSKRPVRSLYNYRILIKLCDELDFRLAEEFFWYNPSKLPSPIEWVNKRKIRTKDAVNTIWWLSKTDNPKANVSNVLVPYSERMKKLLQNPEKFYQPKERPSGHDIGKAFANNNGGAIPSNLLQIPNTESGSRYIQLCKAAKIGAHPARFPQKLPQFFINFLTEPGDTVLDIFAGSNTTGVAAESLQRHWIAFEQNRSYLATSAFRFVDANLNQSQANTLYTQLMSSSQTVALK
;
A
#
# COMPACT_ATOMS: atom_id res chain seq x y z
N MET A 1 0.39 8.39 26.38
CA MET A 1 0.33 9.69 25.65
C MET A 1 -0.72 9.50 24.57
N PHE A 2 -1.68 10.40 24.39
CA PHE A 2 -2.68 10.27 23.33
C PHE A 2 -2.20 11.00 22.07
N LEU A 3 -2.65 10.57 20.89
CA LEU A 3 -2.42 11.33 19.66
C LEU A 3 -3.01 12.73 19.82
N CYS A 4 -2.14 13.74 19.83
CA CYS A 4 -2.51 15.12 20.05
C CYS A 4 -2.14 15.95 18.81
N CYS A 5 -3.03 16.84 18.40
CA CYS A 5 -2.83 17.82 17.32
C CYS A 5 -2.44 17.21 15.96
N PRO A 6 -3.39 16.59 15.22
CA PRO A 6 -3.15 16.30 13.81
C PRO A 6 -2.86 17.59 13.05
N LEU A 7 -2.04 17.49 11.99
CA LEU A 7 -1.78 18.57 11.05
C LEU A 7 -3.07 19.02 10.38
N TYR A 8 -3.86 18.04 9.93
CA TYR A 8 -5.20 18.26 9.38
C TYR A 8 -6.09 17.04 9.62
N ASN A 9 -7.41 17.27 9.57
CA ASN A 9 -8.42 16.22 9.61
C ASN A 9 -9.49 16.41 8.52
N THR A 10 -10.26 15.35 8.32
CA THR A 10 -11.41 15.25 7.42
C THR A 10 -12.54 14.52 8.15
N ASP A 11 -13.67 14.27 7.47
CA ASP A 11 -14.81 13.52 8.00
C ASP A 11 -14.43 12.12 8.54
N TYR A 12 -13.44 11.47 7.92
CA TYR A 12 -13.10 10.08 8.22
C TYR A 12 -11.74 9.90 8.89
N GLY A 13 -10.86 10.88 8.89
CA GLY A 13 -9.51 10.63 9.41
C GLY A 13 -8.65 11.84 9.69
N SER A 14 -7.42 11.56 10.12
CA SER A 14 -6.49 12.58 10.61
C SER A 14 -5.05 12.24 10.27
N ALA A 15 -4.29 13.27 9.89
CA ALA A 15 -2.90 13.17 9.48
C ALA A 15 -1.97 13.82 10.52
N TYR A 16 -0.97 13.09 10.99
CA TYR A 16 -0.06 13.50 12.07
C TYR A 16 1.38 13.60 11.56
N VAL A 17 2.02 14.72 11.88
CA VAL A 17 3.45 14.93 11.59
C VAL A 17 4.27 14.42 12.77
N GLY A 18 5.18 13.47 12.53
CA GLY A 18 6.06 12.99 13.58
C GLY A 18 6.76 11.69 13.25
N ASN A 19 7.57 11.22 14.21
CA ASN A 19 8.20 9.91 14.14
C ASN A 19 7.14 8.83 14.37
N ALA A 20 6.94 7.94 13.39
CA ALA A 20 5.92 6.91 13.48
C ALA A 20 6.13 5.96 14.68
N LEU A 21 7.36 5.75 15.17
CA LEU A 21 7.58 4.94 16.39
C LEU A 21 6.93 5.59 17.62
N GLU A 22 7.07 6.90 17.76
CA GLU A 22 6.52 7.66 18.89
C GLU A 22 4.99 7.80 18.75
N LEU A 23 4.51 8.05 17.53
CA LEU A 23 3.07 8.15 17.27
C LEU A 23 2.35 6.80 17.44
N LEU A 24 3.00 5.70 17.06
CA LEU A 24 2.49 4.35 17.32
C LEU A 24 2.36 4.07 18.81
N ASP A 25 3.24 4.60 19.68
CA ASP A 25 3.12 4.44 21.14
C ASP A 25 1.89 5.15 21.73
N CYS A 26 1.32 6.09 20.99
CA CYS A 26 0.11 6.80 21.40
C CYS A 26 -1.20 6.07 21.03
N LEU A 27 -1.13 5.01 20.22
CA LEU A 27 -2.29 4.22 19.84
C LEU A 27 -2.57 3.12 20.87
N GLU A 28 -3.84 2.79 21.07
CA GLU A 28 -4.24 1.65 21.89
C GLU A 28 -3.83 0.33 21.22
N SER A 29 -3.66 -0.72 22.03
CA SER A 29 -3.40 -2.06 21.48
C SER A 29 -4.69 -2.60 20.86
N ASN A 30 -4.57 -3.40 19.79
CA ASN A 30 -5.72 -4.02 19.13
C ASN A 30 -6.79 -3.04 18.58
N SER A 31 -6.40 -1.82 18.20
CA SER A 31 -7.32 -0.76 17.76
C SER A 31 -7.34 -0.51 16.25
N ILE A 32 -6.51 -1.21 15.46
CA ILE A 32 -6.35 -0.96 14.02
C ILE A 32 -6.73 -2.20 13.21
N ASP A 33 -7.64 -2.05 12.25
CA ASP A 33 -8.12 -3.16 11.41
C ASP A 33 -7.18 -3.46 10.24
N LEU A 34 -6.58 -2.42 9.65
CA LEU A 34 -5.63 -2.57 8.55
C LEU A 34 -4.47 -1.58 8.71
N VAL A 35 -3.25 -2.09 8.72
CA VAL A 35 -2.06 -1.29 8.46
C VAL A 35 -1.62 -1.54 7.02
N ILE A 36 -1.50 -0.50 6.21
CA ILE A 36 -0.94 -0.61 4.86
C ILE A 36 0.09 0.48 4.63
N THR A 37 1.30 0.08 4.23
CA THR A 37 2.39 1.03 4.08
C THR A 37 3.46 0.57 3.09
N SER A 38 4.28 1.51 2.65
CA SER A 38 5.43 1.29 1.77
C SER A 38 6.62 2.07 2.35
N PRO A 39 7.50 1.44 3.14
CA PRO A 39 8.55 2.13 3.85
C PRO A 39 9.54 2.83 2.91
N PRO A 40 10.15 3.96 3.35
CA PRO A 40 11.22 4.60 2.59
C PRO A 40 12.39 3.63 2.39
N PHE A 41 13.01 3.71 1.21
CA PHE A 41 14.18 2.91 0.88
C PHE A 41 15.44 3.55 1.46
N ALA A 42 16.13 2.87 2.37
CA ALA A 42 17.35 3.40 3.00
C ALA A 42 18.60 3.36 2.12
N LEU A 43 18.56 2.71 0.95
CA LEU A 43 19.72 2.56 0.05
C LEU A 43 20.19 3.89 -0.61
N GLN A 44 19.61 5.03 -0.22
CA GLN A 44 19.99 6.37 -0.71
C GLN A 44 21.05 7.07 0.16
N ARG A 45 21.55 6.45 1.24
CA ARG A 45 22.62 7.03 2.05
C ARG A 45 23.94 6.29 1.81
N GLU A 46 24.84 6.91 1.05
CA GLU A 46 26.19 6.40 0.78
C GLU A 46 26.98 6.18 2.09
N LYS A 47 27.02 4.93 2.60
CA LYS A 47 28.07 4.44 3.51
C LYS A 47 28.39 2.97 3.23
N SER A 48 29.65 2.61 3.40
CA SER A 48 30.33 1.41 2.89
C SER A 48 30.11 0.13 3.74
N TYR A 49 29.29 -0.81 3.26
CA TYR A 49 29.38 -2.30 3.34
C TYR A 49 27.97 -2.91 3.14
N GLY A 50 27.74 -3.64 2.04
CA GLY A 50 26.38 -3.99 1.59
C GLY A 50 25.60 -5.05 2.38
N ASN A 51 26.24 -5.80 3.29
CA ASN A 51 25.54 -6.73 4.19
C ASN A 51 25.02 -6.00 5.44
N VAL A 52 25.86 -5.14 6.03
CA VAL A 52 25.51 -4.32 7.20
C VAL A 52 24.33 -3.41 6.89
N GLU A 53 24.26 -2.86 5.67
CA GLU A 53 23.15 -2.01 5.23
C GLU A 53 21.80 -2.75 5.16
N GLN A 54 21.79 -4.00 4.68
CA GLN A 54 20.56 -4.80 4.59
C GLN A 54 20.04 -5.19 5.98
N GLU A 55 20.94 -5.65 6.84
CA GLU A 55 20.59 -6.04 8.22
C GLU A 55 20.14 -4.82 9.03
N ALA A 56 20.85 -3.70 8.92
CA ALA A 56 20.44 -2.45 9.59
C ALA A 56 19.06 -1.98 9.13
N TYR A 57 18.74 -2.09 7.84
CA TYR A 57 17.41 -1.76 7.34
C TYR A 57 16.33 -2.71 7.86
N VAL A 58 16.60 -4.02 7.86
CA VAL A 58 15.68 -5.03 8.38
C VAL A 58 15.40 -4.76 9.86
N ASN A 59 16.43 -4.52 10.67
CA ASN A 59 16.27 -4.21 12.09
C ASN A 59 15.57 -2.87 12.32
N TRP A 60 15.88 -1.85 11.51
CA TRP A 60 15.17 -0.57 11.56
C TRP A 60 13.68 -0.73 11.30
N LEU A 61 13.29 -1.44 10.25
CA LEU A 61 11.88 -1.67 9.90
C LEU A 61 11.18 -2.57 10.92
N PHE A 62 11.89 -3.59 11.43
CA PHE A 62 11.39 -4.49 12.47
C PHE A 62 10.87 -3.74 13.70
N ASN A 63 11.57 -2.70 14.16
CA ASN A 63 11.15 -1.88 15.30
C ASN A 63 9.77 -1.21 15.10
N PHE A 64 9.43 -0.83 13.86
CA PHE A 64 8.08 -0.31 13.56
C PHE A 64 7.06 -1.46 13.57
N CYS A 65 7.44 -2.60 13.00
CA CYS A 65 6.58 -3.77 12.91
C CYS A 65 6.23 -4.35 14.29
N GLU A 66 7.10 -4.25 15.30
CA GLU A 66 6.79 -4.58 16.70
C GLU A 66 5.60 -3.77 17.22
N LYS A 67 5.62 -2.46 16.98
CA LYS A 67 4.53 -1.57 17.39
C LYS A 67 3.29 -1.74 16.53
N VAL A 68 3.44 -2.02 15.23
CA VAL A 68 2.34 -2.39 14.34
C VAL A 68 1.65 -3.65 14.83
N TYR A 69 2.42 -4.69 15.18
CA TYR A 69 1.87 -5.89 15.79
C TYR A 69 1.08 -5.53 17.03
N ARG A 70 1.59 -4.72 17.95
CA ARG A 70 0.82 -4.30 19.14
C ARG A 70 -0.54 -3.66 18.81
N VAL A 71 -0.59 -2.69 17.89
CA VAL A 71 -1.81 -1.90 17.60
C VAL A 71 -2.82 -2.62 16.72
N LEU A 72 -2.41 -3.63 15.94
CA LEU A 72 -3.29 -4.35 15.03
C LEU A 72 -4.35 -5.15 15.81
N ALA A 73 -5.63 -5.11 15.42
CA ALA A 73 -6.66 -5.95 16.02
C ALA A 73 -6.37 -7.44 15.77
N PRO A 74 -6.90 -8.39 16.57
CA PRO A 74 -6.71 -9.83 16.35
C PRO A 74 -7.16 -10.31 14.96
N HIS A 75 -8.20 -9.70 14.40
CA HIS A 75 -8.68 -9.92 13.04
C HIS A 75 -8.00 -9.03 12.00
N GLY A 76 -7.12 -8.12 12.42
CA GLY A 76 -6.53 -7.11 11.56
C GLY A 76 -5.42 -7.67 10.66
N SER A 77 -5.13 -6.92 9.60
CA SER A 77 -4.12 -7.26 8.61
C SER A 77 -3.02 -6.19 8.52
N PHE A 78 -1.79 -6.62 8.26
CA PHE A 78 -0.66 -5.75 7.94
C PHE A 78 -0.18 -6.03 6.52
N VAL A 79 -0.33 -5.04 5.63
CA VAL A 79 0.06 -5.11 4.23
C VAL A 79 1.31 -4.25 4.00
N LEU A 80 2.42 -4.91 3.65
CA LEU A 80 3.73 -4.28 3.53
C LEU A 80 4.23 -4.36 2.08
N ASP A 81 4.24 -3.22 1.37
CA ASP A 81 4.81 -3.10 0.01
C ASP A 81 6.31 -2.83 0.06
N LEU A 82 7.09 -3.69 -0.61
CA LEU A 82 8.54 -3.58 -0.70
C LEU A 82 9.02 -3.75 -2.14
N GLY A 83 9.75 -2.74 -2.62
CA GLY A 83 10.36 -2.75 -3.94
C GLY A 83 11.60 -3.66 -4.02
N GLY A 84 11.88 -4.16 -5.21
CA GLY A 84 13.15 -4.80 -5.51
C GLY A 84 14.35 -3.86 -5.41
N ALA A 85 15.50 -4.37 -4.98
CA ALA A 85 16.78 -3.65 -5.04
C ALA A 85 17.95 -4.53 -5.45
N TYR A 86 18.96 -3.91 -6.05
CA TYR A 86 20.26 -4.52 -6.32
C TYR A 86 21.26 -4.09 -5.25
N GLN A 87 22.23 -4.95 -4.95
CA GLN A 87 23.37 -4.60 -4.12
C GLN A 87 24.22 -3.54 -4.83
N SER A 88 24.80 -2.63 -4.04
CA SER A 88 25.62 -1.54 -4.55
C SER A 88 26.70 -2.06 -5.51
N LYS A 89 26.73 -1.50 -6.73
CA LYS A 89 27.68 -1.81 -7.81
C LYS A 89 27.71 -3.27 -8.27
N ARG A 90 26.73 -4.11 -7.90
CA ARG A 90 26.68 -5.53 -8.28
C ARG A 90 25.35 -5.89 -8.94
N PRO A 91 25.33 -6.76 -9.98
CA PRO A 91 24.09 -7.25 -10.60
C PRO A 91 23.44 -8.39 -9.77
N VAL A 92 23.52 -8.30 -8.45
CA VAL A 92 23.01 -9.26 -7.46
C VAL A 92 21.89 -8.58 -6.68
N ARG A 93 20.77 -9.28 -6.46
CA ARG A 93 19.64 -8.74 -5.70
C ARG A 93 19.97 -8.62 -4.22
N SER A 94 19.46 -7.57 -3.59
CA SER A 94 19.32 -7.52 -2.14
C SER A 94 18.22 -8.49 -1.71
N LEU A 95 18.38 -9.14 -0.56
CA LEU A 95 17.37 -10.07 -0.01
C LEU A 95 16.58 -9.43 1.15
N TYR A 96 16.76 -8.14 1.39
CA TYR A 96 16.23 -7.43 2.55
C TYR A 96 14.70 -7.62 2.73
N ASN A 97 13.94 -7.61 1.63
CA ASN A 97 12.49 -7.75 1.62
C ASN A 97 12.02 -9.15 2.04
N TYR A 98 12.81 -10.19 1.76
CA TYR A 98 12.55 -11.55 2.23
C TYR A 98 13.02 -11.75 3.68
N ARG A 99 14.16 -11.13 4.04
CA ARG A 99 14.68 -11.22 5.40
C ARG A 99 13.75 -10.59 6.42
N ILE A 100 13.16 -9.44 6.10
CA ILE A 100 12.16 -8.84 7.01
C ILE A 100 10.94 -9.75 7.14
N LEU A 101 10.41 -10.32 6.06
CA LEU A 101 9.30 -11.27 6.12
C LEU A 101 9.59 -12.42 7.10
N ILE A 102 10.71 -13.11 6.91
CA ILE A 102 11.11 -14.25 7.76
C ILE A 102 11.24 -13.79 9.22
N LYS A 103 11.94 -12.67 9.47
CA LYS A 103 12.12 -12.12 10.81
C LYS A 103 10.79 -11.79 11.49
N LEU A 104 9.82 -11.23 10.75
CA LEU A 104 8.49 -10.91 11.28
C LEU A 104 7.70 -12.16 11.67
N CYS A 105 7.78 -13.23 10.88
CA CYS A 105 7.13 -14.50 11.20
C CYS A 105 7.81 -15.20 12.38
N ASP A 106 9.14 -15.29 12.37
CA ASP A 106 9.90 -16.07 13.36
C ASP A 106 9.97 -15.38 14.73
N GLU A 107 10.06 -14.05 14.77
CA GLU A 107 10.30 -13.31 16.03
C GLU A 107 9.05 -12.59 16.58
N LEU A 108 8.09 -12.21 15.73
CA LEU A 108 6.85 -11.53 16.17
C LEU A 108 5.59 -12.37 15.98
N ASP A 109 5.72 -13.61 15.51
CA ASP A 109 4.60 -14.52 15.31
C ASP A 109 3.53 -13.99 14.35
N PHE A 110 3.92 -13.13 13.39
CA PHE A 110 3.04 -12.82 12.26
C PHE A 110 2.79 -14.09 11.44
N ARG A 111 1.57 -14.25 10.93
CA ARG A 111 1.24 -15.23 9.89
C ARG A 111 1.34 -14.57 8.54
N LEU A 112 2.02 -15.18 7.58
CA LEU A 112 1.89 -14.80 6.18
C LEU A 112 0.57 -15.36 5.66
N ALA A 113 -0.45 -14.50 5.54
CA ALA A 113 -1.76 -14.90 5.06
C ALA A 113 -1.72 -15.26 3.57
N GLU A 114 -1.08 -14.40 2.77
CA GLU A 114 -0.77 -14.67 1.36
C GLU A 114 0.30 -13.68 0.87
N GLU A 115 1.20 -14.11 -0.02
CA GLU A 115 2.04 -13.18 -0.76
C GLU A 115 1.32 -12.59 -1.97
N PHE A 116 1.47 -11.28 -2.16
CA PHE A 116 1.01 -10.56 -3.33
C PHE A 116 2.19 -9.98 -4.11
N PHE A 117 2.01 -9.82 -5.41
CA PHE A 117 3.00 -9.23 -6.30
C PHE A 117 2.36 -8.07 -7.06
N TRP A 118 2.91 -6.86 -6.89
CA TRP A 118 2.46 -5.71 -7.66
C TRP A 118 3.34 -5.52 -8.89
N TYR A 119 2.79 -5.81 -10.06
CA TYR A 119 3.39 -5.52 -11.35
C TYR A 119 3.02 -4.10 -11.81
N ASN A 120 4.03 -3.23 -11.90
CA ASN A 120 3.92 -1.90 -12.47
C ASN A 120 4.46 -1.88 -13.92
N PRO A 121 3.60 -1.99 -14.94
CA PRO A 121 4.03 -1.97 -16.34
C PRO A 121 4.72 -0.65 -16.74
N SER A 122 4.46 0.43 -16.01
CA SER A 122 4.98 1.77 -16.29
C SER A 122 6.31 2.10 -15.60
N LYS A 123 6.89 1.17 -14.81
CA LYS A 123 8.20 1.38 -14.18
C LYS A 123 9.28 1.62 -15.24
N LEU A 124 10.28 2.46 -14.99
CA LEU A 124 11.36 2.66 -15.97
C LEU A 124 12.31 1.45 -15.99
N PRO A 125 12.96 1.13 -17.13
CA PRO A 125 13.96 0.06 -17.21
C PRO A 125 15.19 0.42 -16.37
N SER A 126 15.19 -0.03 -15.11
CA SER A 126 16.17 0.31 -14.08
C SER A 126 16.59 -0.95 -13.31
N PRO A 127 17.86 -1.03 -12.81
CA PRO A 127 18.95 -0.05 -12.98
C PRO A 127 19.52 0.00 -14.41
N ILE A 128 19.79 1.20 -14.92
CA ILE A 128 20.21 1.45 -16.32
C ILE A 128 21.47 0.65 -16.69
N GLU A 129 22.42 0.53 -15.76
CA GLU A 129 23.68 -0.20 -15.96
C GLU A 129 23.43 -1.68 -16.31
N TRP A 130 22.54 -2.36 -15.58
CA TRP A 130 22.30 -3.80 -15.75
C TRP A 130 21.29 -4.11 -16.86
N VAL A 131 20.29 -3.22 -17.03
CA VAL A 131 19.17 -3.42 -17.95
C VAL A 131 19.46 -2.88 -19.34
N ASN A 132 19.82 -1.59 -19.47
CA ASN A 132 19.95 -0.95 -20.79
C ASN A 132 21.37 -1.02 -21.35
N LYS A 133 22.40 -0.82 -20.51
CA LYS A 133 23.80 -0.81 -20.96
C LYS A 133 24.33 -2.23 -21.15
N ARG A 134 24.39 -3.02 -20.08
CA ARG A 134 24.94 -4.39 -20.14
C ARG A 134 23.96 -5.44 -20.67
N LYS A 135 22.65 -5.17 -20.62
CA LYS A 135 21.59 -6.09 -21.10
C LYS A 135 21.65 -7.49 -20.47
N ILE A 136 22.04 -7.56 -19.19
CA ILE A 136 22.18 -8.82 -18.45
C ILE A 136 21.04 -9.07 -17.46
N ARG A 137 20.10 -8.13 -17.33
CA ARG A 137 18.93 -8.23 -16.46
C ARG A 137 17.69 -7.68 -17.18
N THR A 138 16.54 -8.24 -16.84
CA THR A 138 15.23 -7.72 -17.26
C THR A 138 14.83 -6.52 -16.40
N LYS A 139 13.79 -5.82 -16.84
CA LYS A 139 13.18 -4.71 -16.12
C LYS A 139 12.65 -5.17 -14.76
N ASP A 140 13.13 -4.56 -13.68
CA ASP A 140 12.64 -4.80 -12.32
C ASP A 140 11.29 -4.09 -12.10
N ALA A 141 10.21 -4.72 -12.56
CA ALA A 141 8.86 -4.14 -12.62
C ALA A 141 7.91 -4.60 -11.51
N VAL A 142 8.35 -5.50 -10.63
CA VAL A 142 7.49 -6.17 -9.65
C VAL A 142 7.96 -5.84 -8.24
N ASN A 143 7.03 -5.40 -7.39
CA ASN A 143 7.21 -5.28 -5.95
C ASN A 143 6.61 -6.51 -5.26
N THR A 144 7.20 -6.89 -4.14
CA THR A 144 6.64 -7.90 -3.22
C THR A 144 5.75 -7.20 -2.21
N ILE A 145 4.53 -7.69 -2.03
CA ILE A 145 3.59 -7.23 -1.02
C ILE A 145 3.33 -8.39 -0.07
N TRP A 146 3.66 -8.20 1.20
CA TRP A 146 3.43 -9.20 2.23
C TRP A 146 2.12 -8.87 2.94
N TRP A 147 1.10 -9.71 2.79
CA TRP A 147 -0.10 -9.65 3.62
C TRP A 147 0.11 -10.53 4.84
N LEU A 148 0.36 -9.88 5.97
CA LEU A 148 0.60 -10.48 7.26
C LEU A 148 -0.64 -10.32 8.15
N SER A 149 -0.82 -11.24 9.10
CA SER A 149 -1.89 -11.19 10.09
C SER A 149 -1.42 -11.63 11.47
N LYS A 150 -2.16 -11.23 12.50
CA LYS A 150 -1.93 -11.68 13.89
C LYS A 150 -2.34 -13.13 14.13
N THR A 151 -3.37 -13.55 13.43
CA THR A 151 -4.02 -14.86 13.62
C THR A 151 -4.15 -15.55 12.27
N ASP A 152 -4.47 -16.84 12.31
CA ASP A 152 -4.64 -17.65 11.10
C ASP A 152 -5.89 -17.24 10.29
N ASN A 153 -6.79 -16.45 10.88
CA ASN A 153 -8.07 -16.05 10.26
C ASN A 153 -8.25 -14.52 10.34
N PRO A 154 -7.44 -13.74 9.60
CA PRO A 154 -7.69 -12.32 9.48
C PRO A 154 -9.04 -12.06 8.79
N LYS A 155 -9.62 -10.88 9.05
CA LYS A 155 -10.76 -10.37 8.31
C LYS A 155 -10.39 -10.23 6.83
N ALA A 156 -11.12 -10.94 5.97
CA ALA A 156 -10.93 -10.88 4.53
C ALA A 156 -12.23 -11.28 3.81
N ASN A 157 -12.58 -10.56 2.74
CA ASN A 157 -13.71 -10.89 1.89
C ASN A 157 -13.38 -10.67 0.41
N VAL A 158 -13.03 -11.77 -0.28
CA VAL A 158 -12.60 -11.72 -1.69
C VAL A 158 -13.72 -11.30 -2.64
N SER A 159 -14.99 -11.40 -2.24
CA SER A 159 -16.11 -10.92 -3.06
C SER A 159 -16.07 -9.41 -3.28
N ASN A 160 -15.41 -8.66 -2.39
CA ASN A 160 -15.27 -7.21 -2.48
C ASN A 160 -14.23 -6.76 -3.52
N VAL A 161 -13.45 -7.69 -4.07
CA VAL A 161 -12.35 -7.42 -5.01
C VAL A 161 -12.39 -8.29 -6.26
N LEU A 162 -13.56 -8.80 -6.62
CA LEU A 162 -13.73 -9.57 -7.85
C LEU A 162 -13.36 -8.73 -9.09
N VAL A 163 -12.75 -9.39 -10.06
CA VAL A 163 -12.42 -8.80 -11.36
C VAL A 163 -13.44 -9.21 -12.42
N PRO A 164 -13.61 -8.44 -13.50
CA PRO A 164 -14.50 -8.82 -14.58
C PRO A 164 -14.17 -10.21 -15.15
N TYR A 165 -15.19 -11.00 -15.45
CA TYR A 165 -15.02 -12.27 -16.13
C TYR A 165 -14.31 -12.09 -17.48
N SER A 166 -13.48 -13.07 -17.84
CA SER A 166 -12.93 -13.17 -19.19
C SER A 166 -14.05 -13.36 -20.23
N GLU A 167 -13.81 -12.97 -21.48
CA GLU A 167 -14.76 -13.20 -22.58
C GLU A 167 -15.13 -14.68 -22.74
N ARG A 168 -14.19 -15.59 -22.47
CA ARG A 168 -14.45 -17.03 -22.46
C ARG A 168 -15.41 -17.43 -21.36
N MET A 169 -15.23 -16.91 -20.15
CA MET A 169 -16.12 -17.19 -19.03
C MET A 169 -17.52 -16.60 -19.25
N LYS A 170 -17.62 -15.39 -19.82
CA LYS A 170 -18.92 -14.80 -20.23
C LYS A 170 -19.66 -15.70 -21.20
N LYS A 171 -18.98 -16.26 -22.21
CA LYS A 171 -19.57 -17.24 -23.15
C LYS A 171 -20.01 -18.53 -22.48
N LEU A 172 -19.22 -19.03 -21.51
CA LEU A 172 -19.59 -20.21 -20.72
C LEU A 172 -20.85 -19.95 -19.91
N LEU A 173 -20.95 -18.81 -19.23
CA LEU A 173 -22.13 -18.41 -18.45
C LEU A 173 -23.40 -18.27 -19.31
N GLN A 174 -23.26 -17.86 -20.58
CA GLN A 174 -24.38 -17.75 -21.52
C GLN A 174 -24.92 -19.10 -21.99
N ASN A 175 -24.07 -20.12 -22.14
CA ASN A 175 -24.50 -21.45 -22.58
C ASN A 175 -23.63 -22.55 -21.94
N PRO A 176 -23.86 -22.86 -20.64
CA PRO A 176 -23.02 -23.80 -19.90
C PRO A 176 -22.98 -25.20 -20.51
N GLU A 177 -24.12 -25.70 -20.99
CA GLU A 177 -24.22 -27.07 -21.54
C GLU A 177 -23.41 -27.24 -22.83
N LYS A 178 -23.29 -26.18 -23.64
CA LYS A 178 -22.48 -26.19 -24.86
C LYS A 178 -20.98 -26.09 -24.58
N PHE A 179 -20.60 -25.33 -23.57
CA PHE A 179 -19.20 -24.95 -23.33
C PHE A 179 -18.54 -25.67 -22.17
N TYR A 180 -19.30 -26.43 -21.38
CA TYR A 180 -18.80 -27.12 -20.21
C TYR A 180 -19.48 -28.49 -20.01
N GLN A 181 -18.67 -29.55 -20.05
CA GLN A 181 -19.08 -30.87 -19.60
C GLN A 181 -18.26 -31.22 -18.35
N PRO A 182 -18.90 -31.56 -17.22
CA PRO A 182 -18.21 -32.08 -16.06
C PRO A 182 -17.31 -33.25 -16.47
N LYS A 183 -16.04 -33.19 -16.07
CA LYS A 183 -15.08 -34.25 -16.34
C LYS A 183 -14.07 -34.29 -15.21
N GLU A 184 -13.81 -35.50 -14.73
CA GLU A 184 -12.74 -35.76 -13.79
C GLU A 184 -11.39 -35.40 -14.44
N ARG A 185 -10.65 -34.49 -13.80
CA ARG A 185 -9.34 -34.10 -14.32
C ARG A 185 -8.28 -35.13 -13.91
N PRO A 186 -7.21 -35.31 -14.69
CA PRO A 186 -6.07 -36.14 -14.29
C PRO A 186 -5.44 -35.75 -12.95
N SER A 187 -5.68 -34.52 -12.49
CA SER A 187 -5.26 -34.01 -11.19
C SER A 187 -6.17 -34.43 -10.02
N GLY A 188 -7.20 -35.25 -10.25
CA GLY A 188 -8.10 -35.77 -9.20
C GLY A 188 -9.17 -34.78 -8.73
N HIS A 189 -9.26 -33.59 -9.32
CA HIS A 189 -10.34 -32.65 -9.02
C HIS A 189 -11.60 -33.02 -9.83
N ASP A 190 -12.67 -33.39 -9.12
CA ASP A 190 -14.01 -33.50 -9.70
C ASP A 190 -14.62 -32.10 -9.81
N ILE A 191 -14.83 -31.67 -11.04
CA ILE A 191 -15.40 -30.36 -11.31
C ILE A 191 -16.86 -30.52 -11.71
N GLY A 192 -17.74 -30.25 -10.74
CA GLY A 192 -19.19 -30.28 -10.91
C GLY A 192 -19.73 -29.07 -11.69
N LYS A 193 -21.06 -29.01 -11.80
CA LYS A 193 -21.80 -27.96 -12.56
C LYS A 193 -21.69 -26.54 -11.96
N ALA A 194 -21.13 -26.39 -10.75
CA ALA A 194 -21.02 -25.11 -10.05
C ALA A 194 -20.18 -24.05 -10.79
N PHE A 195 -19.37 -24.46 -11.78
CA PHE A 195 -18.64 -23.55 -12.67
C PHE A 195 -19.54 -22.64 -13.52
N ALA A 196 -20.83 -22.97 -13.66
CA ALA A 196 -21.80 -22.15 -14.38
C ALA A 196 -22.42 -21.04 -13.51
N ASN A 197 -22.11 -21.00 -12.21
CA ASN A 197 -22.70 -20.01 -11.31
C ASN A 197 -22.05 -18.64 -11.54
N ASN A 198 -22.89 -17.62 -11.74
CA ASN A 198 -22.44 -16.24 -11.82
C ASN A 198 -22.33 -15.64 -10.42
N ASN A 199 -21.10 -15.37 -9.99
CA ASN A 199 -20.78 -14.80 -8.67
C ASN A 199 -20.47 -13.29 -8.75
N GLY A 200 -20.84 -12.62 -9.84
CA GLY A 200 -20.58 -11.19 -10.07
C GLY A 200 -19.18 -10.86 -10.61
N GLY A 201 -18.24 -11.80 -10.56
CA GLY A 201 -16.91 -11.66 -11.14
C GLY A 201 -16.01 -12.86 -10.84
N ALA A 202 -14.77 -12.81 -11.35
CA ALA A 202 -13.75 -13.79 -11.08
C ALA A 202 -12.93 -13.39 -9.84
N ILE A 203 -12.52 -14.38 -9.05
CA ILE A 203 -11.56 -14.17 -7.96
C ILE A 203 -10.24 -13.67 -8.58
N PRO A 204 -9.68 -12.54 -8.11
CA PRO A 204 -8.40 -12.03 -8.60
C PRO A 204 -7.26 -13.01 -8.28
N SER A 205 -6.17 -12.94 -9.03
CA SER A 205 -4.92 -13.58 -8.64
C SER A 205 -4.15 -12.70 -7.66
N ASN A 206 -3.16 -13.29 -6.99
CA ASN A 206 -2.19 -12.57 -6.17
C ASN A 206 -1.16 -11.75 -6.98
N LEU A 207 -1.34 -11.60 -8.30
CA LEU A 207 -0.54 -10.72 -9.16
C LEU A 207 -1.36 -9.48 -9.57
N LEU A 208 -1.14 -8.37 -8.87
CA LEU A 208 -1.82 -7.11 -9.12
C LEU A 208 -1.12 -6.32 -10.23
N GLN A 209 -1.75 -6.21 -11.40
CA GLN A 209 -1.25 -5.39 -12.49
C GLN A 209 -1.82 -3.96 -12.40
N ILE A 210 -1.07 -3.04 -11.80
CA ILE A 210 -1.51 -1.65 -11.59
C ILE A 210 -0.43 -0.68 -12.11
N PRO A 211 -0.68 0.11 -13.16
CA PRO A 211 0.26 1.11 -13.63
C PRO A 211 0.37 2.28 -12.65
N ASN A 212 1.59 2.77 -12.43
CA ASN A 212 1.80 4.02 -11.70
C ASN A 212 1.88 5.22 -12.65
N THR A 213 0.72 5.72 -13.09
CA THR A 213 0.62 6.76 -14.14
C THR A 213 -0.23 7.97 -13.69
N GLU A 214 -0.09 8.42 -12.44
CA GLU A 214 -0.89 9.53 -11.88
C GLU A 214 -0.35 10.94 -12.23
N SER A 215 0.36 11.12 -13.34
CA SER A 215 0.98 12.40 -13.73
C SER A 215 -0.04 13.53 -14.02
N GLY A 216 -1.28 13.17 -14.36
CA GLY A 216 -2.39 14.09 -14.58
C GLY A 216 -3.34 14.27 -13.38
N SER A 217 -3.05 13.65 -12.24
CA SER A 217 -3.95 13.72 -11.07
C SER A 217 -4.08 15.15 -10.53
N ARG A 218 -5.22 15.43 -9.89
CA ARG A 218 -5.51 16.72 -9.26
C ARG A 218 -4.44 17.13 -8.25
N TYR A 219 -3.97 16.18 -7.45
CA TYR A 219 -2.83 16.38 -6.53
C TYR A 219 -1.60 16.94 -7.25
N ILE A 220 -1.20 16.36 -8.39
CA ILE A 220 -0.06 16.84 -9.16
C ILE A 220 -0.32 18.22 -9.77
N GLN A 221 -1.53 18.47 -10.25
CA GLN A 221 -1.91 19.79 -10.78
C GLN A 221 -1.82 20.87 -9.69
N LEU A 222 -2.31 20.59 -8.48
CA LEU A 222 -2.22 21.50 -7.34
C LEU A 222 -0.78 21.72 -6.87
N CYS A 223 0.03 20.66 -6.78
CA CYS A 223 1.45 20.79 -6.45
C CYS A 223 2.18 21.68 -7.47
N LYS A 224 1.92 21.50 -8.78
CA LYS A 224 2.48 22.34 -9.84
C LYS A 224 2.01 23.78 -9.73
N ALA A 225 0.71 24.02 -9.53
CA ALA A 225 0.15 25.35 -9.36
C ALA A 225 0.79 26.05 -8.14
N ALA A 226 1.00 25.33 -7.05
CA ALA A 226 1.65 25.86 -5.86
C ALA A 226 3.18 25.94 -5.95
N LYS A 227 3.78 25.49 -7.06
CA LYS A 227 5.24 25.38 -7.26
C LYS A 227 5.95 24.55 -6.17
N ILE A 228 5.29 23.50 -5.70
CA ILE A 228 5.81 22.58 -4.68
C ILE A 228 6.08 21.22 -5.32
N GLY A 229 7.21 20.61 -4.97
CA GLY A 229 7.56 19.26 -5.43
C GLY A 229 6.60 18.22 -4.87
N ALA A 230 5.93 17.47 -5.76
CA ALA A 230 5.08 16.36 -5.36
C ALA A 230 5.94 15.18 -4.84
N HIS A 231 5.38 14.36 -3.94
CA HIS A 231 6.13 13.26 -3.30
C HIS A 231 6.76 12.30 -4.33
N PRO A 232 8.07 12.03 -4.30
CA PRO A 232 8.76 11.39 -5.43
C PRO A 232 8.37 9.92 -5.67
N ALA A 233 8.02 9.19 -4.61
CA ALA A 233 7.70 7.77 -4.68
C ALA A 233 6.31 7.52 -4.08
N ARG A 234 5.31 7.28 -4.91
CA ARG A 234 3.93 7.05 -4.48
C ARG A 234 3.42 5.77 -5.12
N PHE A 235 2.73 4.91 -4.39
CA PHE A 235 1.91 3.88 -5.05
C PHE A 235 0.62 4.51 -5.60
N PRO A 236 0.04 3.93 -6.67
CA PRO A 236 -1.24 4.38 -7.22
C PRO A 236 -2.39 4.08 -6.25
N GLN A 237 -3.42 4.94 -6.21
CA GLN A 237 -4.55 4.82 -5.27
C GLN A 237 -5.29 3.47 -5.35
N LYS A 238 -5.30 2.84 -6.53
CA LYS A 238 -5.91 1.52 -6.73
C LYS A 238 -5.27 0.41 -5.88
N LEU A 239 -3.99 0.55 -5.52
CA LEU A 239 -3.28 -0.45 -4.73
C LEU A 239 -3.83 -0.53 -3.30
N PRO A 240 -3.85 0.54 -2.48
CA PRO A 240 -4.48 0.48 -1.17
C PRO A 240 -6.00 0.26 -1.25
N GLN A 241 -6.70 0.76 -2.27
CA GLN A 241 -8.13 0.49 -2.44
C GLN A 241 -8.45 -1.02 -2.54
N PHE A 242 -7.59 -1.80 -3.21
CA PHE A 242 -7.74 -3.24 -3.28
C PHE A 242 -7.72 -3.86 -1.88
N PHE A 243 -6.67 -3.59 -1.09
CA PHE A 243 -6.53 -4.16 0.25
C PHE A 243 -7.55 -3.62 1.24
N ILE A 244 -7.94 -2.36 1.15
CA ILE A 244 -8.99 -1.77 2.00
C ILE A 244 -10.33 -2.47 1.73
N ASN A 245 -10.75 -2.63 0.47
CA ASN A 245 -11.99 -3.36 0.16
C ASN A 245 -11.92 -4.84 0.55
N PHE A 246 -10.74 -5.45 0.39
CA PHE A 246 -10.56 -6.87 0.67
C PHE A 246 -10.52 -7.18 2.17
N LEU A 247 -9.86 -6.34 2.98
CA LEU A 247 -9.45 -6.67 4.35
C LEU A 247 -10.18 -5.86 5.42
N THR A 248 -11.10 -4.97 5.04
CA THR A 248 -11.85 -4.11 5.98
C THR A 248 -13.31 -3.95 5.53
N GLU A 249 -14.16 -3.45 6.43
CA GLU A 249 -15.54 -3.00 6.17
C GLU A 249 -15.69 -1.49 6.41
N PRO A 250 -16.74 -0.82 5.90
CA PRO A 250 -17.01 0.58 6.22
C PRO A 250 -17.01 0.82 7.74
N GLY A 251 -16.38 1.90 8.19
CA GLY A 251 -16.20 2.22 9.61
C GLY A 251 -14.96 1.59 10.27
N ASP A 252 -14.28 0.63 9.65
CA ASP A 252 -12.99 0.13 10.15
C ASP A 252 -11.90 1.21 10.05
N THR A 253 -10.83 1.06 10.84
CA THR A 253 -9.69 1.97 10.90
C THR A 253 -8.48 1.48 10.11
N VAL A 254 -8.05 2.29 9.13
CA VAL A 254 -6.87 2.06 8.29
C VAL A 254 -5.72 2.98 8.72
N LEU A 255 -4.54 2.41 8.99
CA LEU A 255 -3.33 3.14 9.36
C LEU A 255 -2.25 3.05 8.27
N ASP A 256 -1.62 4.17 7.98
CA ASP A 256 -0.37 4.23 7.20
C ASP A 256 0.72 4.93 8.01
N ILE A 257 1.79 4.20 8.34
CA ILE A 257 2.89 4.71 9.18
C ILE A 257 3.97 5.45 8.38
N PHE A 258 3.92 5.40 7.04
CA PHE A 258 4.81 6.10 6.11
C PHE A 258 3.98 6.75 5.00
N ALA A 259 3.05 7.61 5.40
CA ALA A 259 1.97 8.06 4.54
C ALA A 259 2.43 8.84 3.29
N GLY A 260 3.55 9.57 3.36
CA GLY A 260 4.07 10.36 2.25
C GLY A 260 3.03 11.34 1.70
N SER A 261 2.50 11.07 0.50
CA SER A 261 1.41 11.86 -0.09
C SER A 261 0.00 11.47 0.39
N ASN A 262 -0.13 10.65 1.43
CA ASN A 262 -1.37 10.14 2.01
C ASN A 262 -2.33 9.50 0.98
N THR A 263 -1.80 8.64 0.12
CA THR A 263 -2.62 7.89 -0.85
C THR A 263 -3.54 6.89 -0.13
N THR A 264 -3.09 6.31 0.97
CA THR A 264 -3.89 5.41 1.82
C THR A 264 -5.09 6.12 2.43
N GLY A 265 -4.90 7.31 3.02
CA GLY A 265 -5.99 8.07 3.62
C GLY A 265 -7.08 8.45 2.61
N VAL A 266 -6.72 8.94 1.42
CA VAL A 266 -7.75 9.27 0.40
C VAL A 266 -8.46 8.01 -0.12
N ALA A 267 -7.76 6.87 -0.22
CA ALA A 267 -8.38 5.60 -0.56
C ALA A 267 -9.38 5.14 0.50
N ALA A 268 -8.99 5.16 1.78
CA ALA A 268 -9.83 4.80 2.90
C ALA A 268 -11.06 5.72 3.01
N GLU A 269 -10.87 7.02 2.87
CA GLU A 269 -11.96 8.01 2.90
C GLU A 269 -12.96 7.80 1.76
N SER A 270 -12.47 7.53 0.54
CA SER A 270 -13.36 7.22 -0.60
C SER A 270 -14.19 5.95 -0.41
N LEU A 271 -13.78 5.08 0.52
CA LEU A 271 -14.43 3.82 0.87
C LEU A 271 -15.10 3.89 2.25
N GLN A 272 -15.25 5.07 2.85
CA GLN A 272 -15.91 5.27 4.15
C GLN A 272 -15.26 4.46 5.30
N ARG A 273 -13.93 4.31 5.27
CA ARG A 273 -13.15 3.80 6.39
C ARG A 273 -12.56 4.95 7.18
N HIS A 274 -12.46 4.80 8.49
CA HIS A 274 -11.64 5.70 9.28
C HIS A 274 -10.17 5.56 8.89
N TRP A 275 -9.39 6.64 8.97
CA TRP A 275 -7.98 6.57 8.64
C TRP A 275 -7.08 7.42 9.53
N ILE A 276 -5.87 6.90 9.73
CA ILE A 276 -4.80 7.57 10.46
C ILE A 276 -3.55 7.53 9.59
N ALA A 277 -2.89 8.68 9.40
CA ALA A 277 -1.69 8.79 8.58
C ALA A 277 -0.55 9.42 9.37
N PHE A 278 0.61 8.75 9.42
CA PHE A 278 1.83 9.28 10.01
C PHE A 278 2.86 9.60 8.93
N GLU A 279 3.47 10.78 9.03
CA GLU A 279 4.55 11.18 8.14
C GLU A 279 5.50 12.12 8.87
N GLN A 280 6.81 11.85 8.79
CA GLN A 280 7.81 12.66 9.48
C GLN A 280 8.06 13.98 8.75
N ASN A 281 7.97 14.00 7.43
CA ASN A 281 8.17 15.19 6.62
C ASN A 281 6.86 16.01 6.50
N ARG A 282 6.80 17.09 7.28
CA ARG A 282 5.67 18.04 7.26
C ARG A 282 5.28 18.51 5.85
N SER A 283 6.23 18.75 4.96
CA SER A 283 5.95 19.24 3.61
C SER A 283 5.20 18.17 2.79
N TYR A 284 5.60 16.90 2.90
CA TYR A 284 4.89 15.81 2.23
C TYR A 284 3.45 15.69 2.72
N LEU A 285 3.25 15.70 4.04
CA LEU A 285 1.92 15.61 4.61
C LEU A 285 1.08 16.86 4.31
N ALA A 286 1.65 18.07 4.36
CA ALA A 286 0.95 19.30 4.00
C ALA A 286 0.47 19.30 2.55
N THR A 287 1.30 18.84 1.59
CA THR A 287 0.85 18.70 0.20
C THR A 287 -0.23 17.63 0.04
N SER A 288 -0.25 16.60 0.89
CA SER A 288 -1.26 15.54 0.81
C SER A 288 -2.69 16.02 1.08
N ALA A 289 -2.86 17.14 1.81
CA ALA A 289 -4.15 17.80 2.00
C ALA A 289 -4.85 18.12 0.67
N PHE A 290 -4.10 18.36 -0.41
CA PHE A 290 -4.64 18.58 -1.76
C PHE A 290 -5.44 17.40 -2.32
N ARG A 291 -5.36 16.22 -1.71
CA ARG A 291 -6.19 15.06 -2.08
C ARG A 291 -7.61 15.12 -1.53
N PHE A 292 -7.86 15.96 -0.52
CA PHE A 292 -9.10 15.98 0.26
C PHE A 292 -9.96 17.24 0.01
N VAL A 293 -9.44 18.20 -0.75
CA VAL A 293 -10.10 19.48 -1.03
C VAL A 293 -10.85 19.47 -2.36
N ASP A 294 -11.78 20.41 -2.51
CA ASP A 294 -12.65 20.56 -3.68
C ASP A 294 -11.85 20.69 -5.00
N ALA A 295 -12.42 20.12 -6.05
CA ALA A 295 -11.97 20.24 -7.43
C ALA A 295 -11.82 21.70 -7.88
N ASN A 296 -12.65 22.63 -7.35
CA ASN A 296 -12.68 24.04 -7.75
C ASN A 296 -11.60 24.93 -7.10
N LEU A 297 -10.75 24.37 -6.23
CA LEU A 297 -9.75 25.14 -5.49
C LEU A 297 -8.69 25.76 -6.43
N ASN A 298 -8.59 27.09 -6.43
CA ASN A 298 -7.68 27.84 -7.31
C ASN A 298 -6.25 27.91 -6.74
N GLN A 299 -5.30 28.42 -7.54
CA GLN A 299 -3.88 28.49 -7.16
C GLN A 299 -3.62 29.29 -5.88
N SER A 300 -4.31 30.43 -5.71
CA SER A 300 -4.14 31.31 -4.54
C SER A 300 -4.61 30.59 -3.27
N GLN A 301 -5.76 29.90 -3.35
CA GLN A 301 -6.29 29.09 -2.25
C GLN A 301 -5.35 27.92 -1.90
N ALA A 302 -4.77 27.26 -2.91
CA ALA A 302 -3.85 26.14 -2.69
C ALA A 302 -2.56 26.59 -1.96
N ASN A 303 -2.02 27.74 -2.36
CA ASN A 303 -0.87 28.34 -1.69
C ASN A 303 -1.19 28.77 -0.25
N THR A 304 -2.37 29.34 -0.04
CA THR A 304 -2.84 29.75 1.29
C THR A 304 -2.97 28.55 2.21
N LEU A 305 -3.63 27.48 1.75
CA LEU A 305 -3.78 26.24 2.50
C LEU A 305 -2.42 25.62 2.83
N TYR A 306 -1.51 25.52 1.85
CA TYR A 306 -0.18 24.98 2.10
C TYR A 306 0.60 25.82 3.11
N THR A 307 0.57 27.14 2.99
CA THR A 307 1.26 28.05 3.91
C THR A 307 0.70 27.91 5.33
N GLN A 308 -0.62 27.82 5.47
CA GLN A 308 -1.28 27.55 6.74
C GLN A 308 -0.83 26.20 7.33
N LEU A 309 -0.83 25.13 6.55
CA LEU A 309 -0.37 23.81 7.01
C LEU A 309 1.12 23.80 7.36
N MET A 310 1.95 24.62 6.71
CA MET A 310 3.38 24.70 7.04
C MET A 310 3.65 25.46 8.34
N SER A 311 2.81 26.44 8.71
CA SER A 311 3.03 27.29 9.89
C SER A 311 2.15 26.96 11.10
N SER A 312 1.03 26.25 10.91
CA SER A 312 0.04 26.05 11.98
C SER A 312 0.55 25.16 13.11
N SER A 313 0.33 25.57 14.36
CA SER A 313 0.44 24.71 15.54
C SER A 313 -0.89 24.03 15.91
N GLN A 314 -1.97 24.38 15.21
CA GLN A 314 -3.33 23.86 15.42
C GLN A 314 -3.76 22.98 14.24
N THR A 315 -4.73 22.10 14.49
CA THR A 315 -5.33 21.26 13.45
C THR A 315 -6.12 22.09 12.45
N VAL A 316 -5.87 21.84 11.17
CA VAL A 316 -6.65 22.42 10.06
C VAL A 316 -7.76 21.45 9.64
N ALA A 317 -9.02 21.85 9.79
CA ALA A 317 -10.14 21.09 9.24
C ALA A 317 -10.27 21.32 7.72
N LEU A 318 -10.25 20.24 6.94
CA LEU A 318 -10.39 20.31 5.48
C LEU A 318 -11.84 20.15 5.00
N LYS A 319 -12.69 19.57 5.86
CA LYS A 319 -14.13 19.38 5.67
C LYS A 319 -14.82 19.62 7.01
#